data_AF-A0AAU4BI66-F1
#
_entry.id   AF-A0AAU4BI66-F1
#
_cell.length_a   1.000
_cell.length_b   1.000
_cell.length_c   1.000
_cell.angle_alpha   90.00
_cell.angle_beta   90.00
_cell.angle_gamma   90.00
#
_symmetry.space_group_name_H-M   'P 1'
#
loop_
_entity.id
_entity.type
_entity.pdbx_description
1 polymer ?
#
loop_
_entity_poly.entity_id
_entity_poly.type
_entity_poly.pdbx_seq_one_letter_code
_entity_poly.pdbx_strand_id
1 'polypeptide(L)'
;MTVGEMLARMTSTEVTEWMAYERIAGPLGPARADVQAAIVAATVANANRGKKGRRFHLRDFIPKWDRRARQSWQQQLAVVEQLNAAFGGADLRKGVDDGDPVPAPGAPRRRRIWRRPGRRPGDR
;
A
#
# COMPACT_ATOMS: atom_id res chain seq x y z
N MET A 1 11.14 22.64 18.80
CA MET A 1 10.04 23.22 18.01
C MET A 1 8.75 22.55 18.47
N THR A 2 7.74 23.34 18.81
CA THR A 2 6.43 22.81 19.20
C THR A 2 5.56 22.55 17.96
N VAL A 3 4.49 21.76 18.13
CA VAL A 3 3.53 21.47 17.03
C VAL A 3 2.87 22.76 16.54
N GLY A 4 2.51 23.68 17.45
CA GLY A 4 1.91 24.96 17.10
C GLY A 4 2.83 25.86 16.27
N GLU A 5 4.12 25.94 16.65
CA GLU A 5 5.11 26.70 15.88
C GLU A 5 5.38 26.09 14.50
N MET A 6 5.33 24.76 14.37
CA MET A 6 5.50 24.06 13.11
C MET A 6 4.32 24.34 12.16
N LEU A 7 3.09 24.18 12.63
CA LEU A 7 1.88 24.40 11.82
C LEU A 7 1.64 25.87 11.45
N ALA A 8 2.25 26.80 12.19
CA ALA A 8 2.25 28.23 11.84
C ALA A 8 3.17 28.57 10.65
N ARG A 9 4.15 27.71 10.34
CA ARG A 9 5.18 27.95 9.32
C ARG A 9 5.12 27.00 8.14
N MET A 10 4.51 25.84 8.31
CA MET A 10 4.45 24.79 7.30
C MET A 10 3.01 24.35 7.09
N THR A 11 2.62 24.17 5.84
CA THR A 11 1.26 23.76 5.48
C THR A 11 1.01 22.30 5.81
N SER A 12 -0.25 21.91 5.96
CA SER A 12 -0.64 20.51 6.16
C SER A 12 -0.21 19.61 4.98
N THR A 13 -0.22 20.15 3.77
CA THR A 13 0.27 19.47 2.57
C THR A 13 1.76 19.18 2.68
N GLU A 14 2.57 20.18 3.01
CA GLU A 14 4.02 19.97 3.22
C GLU A 14 4.27 18.95 4.33
N VAL A 15 3.59 19.04 5.47
CA VAL A 15 3.73 18.03 6.55
C VAL A 15 3.40 16.63 6.05
N THR A 16 2.40 16.50 5.17
CA THR A 16 2.02 15.21 4.56
C THR A 16 3.07 14.73 3.55
N GLU A 17 3.66 15.62 2.77
CA GLU A 17 4.76 15.34 1.86
C GLU A 17 6.01 14.88 2.63
N TRP A 18 6.33 15.53 3.76
CA TRP A 18 7.39 15.10 4.66
C TRP A 18 7.11 13.70 5.23
N MET A 19 5.88 13.42 5.67
CA MET A 19 5.50 12.07 6.11
C MET A 19 5.61 11.02 4.99
N ALA A 20 5.29 11.39 3.74
CA ALA A 20 5.41 10.50 2.58
C ALA A 20 6.88 10.26 2.21
N TYR A 21 7.68 11.31 2.23
CA TYR A 21 9.12 11.25 2.00
C TYR A 21 9.79 10.34 3.04
N GLU A 22 9.52 10.56 4.33
CA GLU A 22 10.04 9.76 5.46
C GLU A 22 9.72 8.26 5.32
N ARG A 23 8.54 7.93 4.78
CA ARG A 23 8.15 6.54 4.52
C ARG A 23 8.94 5.89 3.39
N ILE A 24 9.40 6.67 2.40
CA ILE A 24 10.08 6.16 1.20
C ILE A 24 11.60 6.18 1.39
N ALA A 25 12.13 7.31 1.84
CA ALA A 25 13.56 7.50 2.05
C ALA A 25 14.05 6.93 3.39
N GLY A 26 13.12 6.56 4.29
CA GLY A 26 13.42 6.43 5.71
C GLY A 26 13.55 7.81 6.35
N PRO A 27 13.87 7.88 7.65
CA PRO A 27 14.11 9.14 8.31
C PRO A 27 15.17 9.95 7.56
N LEU A 28 14.87 11.22 7.27
CA LEU A 28 15.75 12.18 6.62
C LEU A 28 16.97 12.42 7.51
N GLY A 29 17.96 11.54 7.33
CA GLY A 29 19.02 11.20 8.30
C GLY A 29 18.51 10.12 9.27
N PRO A 30 19.25 9.04 9.63
CA PRO A 30 20.69 8.91 9.79
C PRO A 30 21.17 7.52 9.33
N ALA A 31 20.67 6.97 8.21
CA ALA A 31 21.00 5.59 7.79
C ALA A 31 22.53 5.32 7.77
N ARG A 32 23.33 6.33 7.43
CA ARG A 32 24.79 6.29 7.55
C ARG A 32 25.28 6.28 9.01
N ALA A 33 24.66 7.03 9.90
CA ALA A 33 24.98 7.02 11.33
C ALA A 33 24.55 5.70 12.00
N ASP A 34 23.42 5.09 11.59
CA ASP A 34 23.02 3.75 12.03
C ASP A 34 24.07 2.70 11.61
N VAL A 35 24.59 2.80 10.39
CA VAL A 35 25.67 1.95 9.92
C VAL A 35 26.96 2.20 10.72
N GLN A 36 27.32 3.45 10.98
CA GLN A 36 28.49 3.79 11.81
C GLN A 36 28.35 3.27 13.24
N ALA A 37 27.19 3.46 13.88
CA ALA A 37 26.88 2.94 15.20
C ALA A 37 26.90 1.40 15.21
N ALA A 38 26.36 0.77 14.18
CA ALA A 38 26.40 -0.68 14.01
C ALA A 38 27.82 -1.22 13.82
N ILE A 39 28.72 -0.49 13.13
CA ILE A 39 30.14 -0.86 13.02
C ILE A 39 30.81 -0.83 14.40
N VAL A 40 30.59 0.23 15.18
CA VAL A 40 31.16 0.34 16.53
C VAL A 40 30.62 -0.76 17.45
N ALA A 41 29.30 -0.96 17.47
CA ALA A 41 28.66 -2.01 18.28
C ALA A 41 29.12 -3.42 17.88
N ALA A 42 29.21 -3.72 16.58
CA ALA A 42 29.69 -5.00 16.09
C ALA A 42 31.17 -5.24 16.43
N THR A 43 32.00 -4.19 16.40
CA THR A 43 33.41 -4.28 16.81
C THR A 43 33.51 -4.62 18.29
N VAL A 44 32.79 -3.89 19.16
CA VAL A 44 32.78 -4.13 20.61
C VAL A 44 32.24 -5.52 20.93
N ALA A 45 31.14 -5.93 20.32
CA ALA A 45 30.53 -7.24 20.56
C ALA A 45 31.43 -8.40 20.13
N ASN A 46 32.11 -8.27 18.98
CA ASN A 46 33.01 -9.31 18.50
C ASN A 46 34.35 -9.36 19.27
N ALA A 47 34.83 -8.21 19.76
CA ALA A 47 36.01 -8.13 20.62
C ALA A 47 35.79 -8.82 21.97
N ASN A 48 34.58 -8.71 22.52
CA ASN A 48 34.19 -9.33 23.79
C ASN A 48 33.62 -10.76 23.65
N ARG A 49 33.60 -11.32 22.43
CA ARG A 49 33.03 -12.65 22.21
C ARG A 49 33.99 -13.74 22.70
N GLY A 50 33.48 -14.74 23.42
CA GLY A 50 34.25 -15.92 23.80
C GLY A 50 34.69 -16.76 22.60
N LYS A 51 35.71 -17.63 22.76
CA LYS A 51 36.26 -18.47 21.65
C LYS A 51 35.20 -19.25 20.86
N LYS A 52 34.13 -19.70 21.52
CA LYS A 52 32.99 -20.44 20.90
C LYS A 52 31.74 -19.56 20.68
N GLY A 53 31.83 -18.25 20.91
CA GLY A 53 30.70 -17.33 20.81
C GLY A 53 30.31 -17.03 19.36
N ARG A 54 29.01 -16.79 19.15
CA ARG A 54 28.44 -16.39 17.86
C ARG A 54 29.12 -15.11 17.36
N ARG A 55 29.52 -15.08 16.08
CA ARG A 55 29.99 -13.85 15.43
C ARG A 55 28.80 -12.93 15.15
N PHE A 56 28.91 -11.68 15.57
CA PHE A 56 27.89 -10.68 15.31
C PHE A 56 28.17 -9.96 13.98
N HIS A 57 27.12 -9.77 13.17
CA HIS A 57 27.21 -9.03 11.90
C HIS A 57 26.64 -7.61 12.07
N LEU A 58 27.05 -6.67 11.21
CA LEU A 58 26.52 -5.29 11.23
C LEU A 58 24.98 -5.26 11.21
N ARG A 59 24.36 -6.09 10.37
CA ARG A 59 22.89 -6.20 10.24
C ARG A 59 22.17 -6.57 11.55
N ASP A 60 22.88 -7.15 12.53
CA ASP A 60 22.30 -7.50 13.82
C ASP A 60 22.10 -6.25 14.70
N PHE A 61 22.77 -5.13 14.38
CA PHE A 61 22.74 -3.88 15.14
C PHE A 61 22.08 -2.73 14.38
N ILE A 62 21.68 -2.92 13.12
CA ILE A 62 20.96 -1.90 12.34
C ILE A 62 19.46 -1.99 12.69
N PRO A 63 18.84 -0.89 13.17
CA PRO A 63 17.40 -0.89 13.42
C PRO A 63 16.61 -1.06 12.12
N LYS A 64 15.53 -1.84 12.18
CA LYS A 64 14.60 -2.01 11.06
C LYS A 64 13.48 -0.98 11.17
N TRP A 65 13.64 0.11 10.42
CA TRP A 65 12.75 1.29 10.48
C TRP A 65 11.42 1.11 9.76
N ASP A 66 11.33 0.19 8.80
CA ASP A 66 10.07 -0.16 8.16
C ASP A 66 9.74 -1.64 8.37
N ARG A 67 8.69 -1.88 9.15
CA ARG A 67 8.13 -3.22 9.42
C ARG A 67 6.79 -3.41 8.71
N ARG A 68 6.48 -2.65 7.66
CA ARG A 68 5.34 -3.00 6.83
C ARG A 68 5.65 -4.35 6.16
N ALA A 69 5.00 -5.40 6.65
CA ALA A 69 5.01 -6.68 5.98
C ALA A 69 4.64 -6.43 4.52
N ARG A 70 5.45 -6.98 3.62
CA ARG A 70 5.21 -6.86 2.18
C ARG A 70 3.79 -7.38 1.94
N GLN A 71 2.87 -6.48 1.58
CA GLN A 71 1.47 -6.87 1.46
C GLN A 71 1.35 -7.90 0.34
N SER A 72 0.59 -8.96 0.58
CA SER A 72 0.26 -9.90 -0.49
C SER A 72 -0.65 -9.21 -1.50
N TRP A 73 -0.74 -9.74 -2.73
CA TRP A 73 -1.64 -9.17 -3.74
C TRP A 73 -3.10 -9.16 -3.26
N GLN A 74 -3.51 -10.14 -2.44
CA GLN A 74 -4.85 -10.17 -1.85
C GLN A 74 -5.07 -9.01 -0.88
N GLN A 75 -4.07 -8.70 -0.05
CA GLN A 75 -4.14 -7.58 0.89
C GLN A 75 -4.17 -6.24 0.15
N GLN A 76 -3.38 -6.10 -0.90
CA GLN A 76 -3.41 -4.92 -1.76
C GLN A 76 -4.77 -4.76 -2.44
N LEU A 77 -5.35 -5.86 -2.94
CA LEU A 77 -6.66 -5.86 -3.55
C LEU A 77 -7.76 -5.44 -2.56
N ALA A 78 -7.73 -5.96 -1.33
CA ALA A 78 -8.68 -5.57 -0.29
C ALA A 78 -8.60 -4.06 0.05
N VAL A 79 -7.39 -3.50 0.11
CA VAL A 79 -7.20 -2.05 0.30
C VAL A 79 -7.79 -1.26 -0.88
N VAL A 80 -7.57 -1.71 -2.11
CA VAL A 80 -8.13 -1.07 -3.30
C VAL A 80 -9.65 -1.12 -3.30
N GLU A 81 -10.26 -2.25 -2.93
CA GLU A 81 -11.72 -2.40 -2.81
C GLU A 81 -12.28 -1.44 -1.75
N GLN A 82 -11.63 -1.35 -0.58
CA GLN A 82 -12.04 -0.44 0.48
C GLN A 82 -11.97 1.03 0.04
N LEU A 83 -10.89 1.43 -0.63
CA LEU A 83 -10.73 2.79 -1.15
C LEU A 83 -11.76 3.07 -2.26
N ASN A 84 -11.99 2.14 -3.17
CA ASN A 84 -12.97 2.27 -4.24
C ASN A 84 -14.38 2.51 -3.68
N ALA A 85 -14.77 1.76 -2.65
CA ALA A 85 -16.04 1.95 -1.95
C ALA A 85 -16.11 3.31 -1.22
N ALA A 86 -15.04 3.71 -0.53
CA ALA A 86 -14.98 4.98 0.18
C ALA A 86 -15.08 6.19 -0.77
N PHE A 87 -14.57 6.07 -1.99
CA PHE A 87 -14.64 7.10 -3.03
C PHE A 87 -15.85 6.95 -3.98
N GLY A 88 -16.77 6.00 -3.69
CA GLY A 88 -18.03 5.84 -4.42
C GLY A 88 -17.92 5.18 -5.79
N GLY A 89 -16.84 4.47 -6.08
CA GLY A 89 -16.68 3.70 -7.31
C GLY A 89 -17.28 2.29 -7.22
N ALA A 90 -17.56 1.69 -8.39
CA ALA A 90 -18.17 0.37 -8.50
C ALA A 90 -17.12 -0.71 -8.84
N ASP A 91 -17.19 -1.87 -8.19
CA ASP A 91 -16.42 -3.06 -8.58
C ASP A 91 -17.16 -3.82 -9.68
N LEU A 92 -16.65 -3.71 -10.91
CA LEU A 92 -17.28 -4.30 -12.09
C LEU A 92 -17.03 -5.81 -12.22
N ARG A 93 -16.18 -6.41 -11.37
CA ARG A 93 -15.92 -7.86 -11.38
C ARG A 93 -17.12 -8.66 -10.88
N LYS A 94 -17.89 -8.11 -9.94
CA LYS A 94 -19.09 -8.77 -9.37
C LYS A 94 -20.30 -8.80 -10.34
N GLY A 95 -20.18 -8.21 -11.53
CA GLY A 95 -21.22 -8.20 -12.56
C GLY A 95 -20.88 -9.00 -13.81
N VAL A 96 -19.77 -9.75 -13.79
CA VAL A 96 -19.39 -10.65 -14.89
C VAL A 96 -19.52 -12.07 -14.34
N ASP A 97 -20.69 -12.68 -14.57
CA ASP A 97 -20.79 -14.13 -14.55
C ASP A 97 -19.69 -14.70 -15.46
N ASP A 98 -19.06 -15.81 -15.07
CA ASP A 98 -17.83 -16.44 -15.61
C ASP A 98 -17.82 -16.81 -17.13
N GLY A 99 -18.44 -16.03 -18.01
CA GLY A 99 -18.55 -16.35 -19.44
C GLY A 99 -18.68 -15.17 -20.40
N ASP A 100 -18.87 -13.93 -19.97
CA ASP A 100 -19.04 -12.81 -20.90
C ASP A 100 -17.78 -11.92 -21.01
N PRO A 101 -17.24 -11.68 -22.22
CA PRO A 101 -16.03 -10.89 -22.39
C PRO A 101 -16.27 -9.43 -22.00
N VAL A 102 -15.35 -8.89 -21.19
CA VAL A 102 -15.35 -7.50 -20.75
C VAL A 102 -15.30 -6.58 -21.98
N PRO A 103 -16.30 -5.70 -22.20
CA PRO A 103 -16.29 -4.80 -23.34
C PRO A 103 -15.19 -3.75 -23.18
N ALA A 104 -14.50 -3.45 -24.28
CA ALA A 104 -13.43 -2.47 -24.31
C ALA A 104 -13.90 -1.07 -23.87
N PRO A 105 -13.02 -0.27 -23.22
CA PRO A 105 -13.37 1.08 -22.77
C PRO A 105 -13.89 1.94 -23.94
N GLY A 106 -15.12 2.46 -23.82
CA GLY A 106 -15.74 3.34 -24.83
C GLY A 106 -16.76 2.67 -25.76
N ALA A 107 -17.08 1.38 -25.60
CA ALA A 107 -18.09 0.74 -26.43
C ALA A 107 -19.52 1.30 -26.19
N PRO A 108 -20.27 1.68 -27.23
CA PRO A 108 -21.61 2.24 -27.07
C PRO A 108 -22.62 1.19 -26.58
N ARG A 109 -23.36 1.54 -25.53
CA ARG A 109 -24.40 0.69 -24.93
C ARG A 109 -25.55 0.47 -25.93
N ARG A 110 -25.68 -0.75 -26.48
CA ARG A 110 -26.83 -1.12 -27.31
C ARG A 110 -28.10 -1.13 -26.43
N ARG A 111 -29.05 -0.23 -26.72
CA ARG A 111 -30.39 -0.25 -26.11
C ARG A 111 -31.11 -1.53 -26.53
N ARG A 112 -31.40 -2.43 -25.59
CA ARG A 112 -32.33 -3.54 -25.83
C ARG A 112 -33.74 -2.97 -26.04
N ILE A 113 -34.22 -3.04 -27.28
CA ILE A 113 -35.62 -2.71 -27.61
C ILE A 113 -36.47 -3.89 -27.14
N TRP A 114 -37.34 -3.66 -26.16
CA TRP A 114 -38.32 -4.64 -25.69
C TRP A 114 -39.34 -4.95 -26.80
N ARG A 115 -39.35 -6.17 -27.33
CA ARG A 115 -40.43 -6.64 -28.20
C ARG A 115 -41.63 -7.06 -27.33
N ARG A 116 -42.79 -6.44 -27.56
CA ARG A 116 -44.07 -6.82 -26.92
C ARG A 116 -44.42 -8.29 -27.27
N PRO A 117 -44.89 -9.11 -26.33
CA PRO A 117 -45.39 -10.45 -26.65
C PRO A 117 -46.73 -10.34 -27.38
N GLY A 118 -46.85 -10.99 -28.55
CA GLY A 118 -48.10 -11.08 -29.30
C GLY A 118 -49.13 -11.98 -28.62
N ARG A 119 -50.41 -11.60 -28.71
CA ARG A 119 -51.56 -12.44 -28.30
C ARG A 119 -51.52 -13.79 -29.03
N ARG A 120 -51.66 -14.89 -28.27
CA ARG A 120 -51.95 -16.21 -28.84
C ARG A 120 -53.46 -16.31 -29.15
N PRO A 121 -53.86 -16.87 -30.30
CA PRO A 121 -55.28 -17.07 -30.63
C PRO A 121 -55.77 -18.39 -30.01
N GLY A 122 -56.84 -18.32 -29.20
CA GLY A 122 -57.59 -19.52 -28.81
C GLY A 122 -58.00 -19.66 -27.34
N ASP A 123 -58.60 -18.62 -26.74
CA ASP A 123 -59.46 -18.80 -25.55
C ASP A 123 -60.85 -18.24 -25.90
N ARG A 124 -61.83 -19.14 -26.00
CA ARG A 124 -63.27 -18.84 -25.88
C ARG A 124 -63.75 -19.46 -24.59
#